data_AF-A0A960K094-F1
#
_entry.id   AF-A0A960K094-F1
#
_cell.length_a   1.000
_cell.length_b   1.000
_cell.length_c   1.000
_cell.angle_alpha   90.00
_cell.angle_beta   90.00
_cell.angle_gamma   90.00
#
_symmetry.space_group_name_H-M   'P 1'
#
loop_
_entity.id
_entity.type
_entity.pdbx_description
1 polymer ?
#
loop_
_entity_poly.entity_id
_entity_poly.type
_entity_poly.pdbx_seq_one_letter_code
_entity_poly.pdbx_strand_id
1 'polypeptide(L)' 'PVQCGWIKDPFGLSWQIVPRRFTELIGDPNPKKVAAVMAAMMKMVKLEVADLEKAYDEA' A
#
# COMPACT_ATOMS: atom_id res chain seq x y z
N PRO A 1 -0.15 15.87 -0.70
CA PRO A 1 -0.01 14.40 -0.71
C PRO A 1 -0.54 13.81 0.59
N VAL A 2 -1.58 12.99 0.50
CA VAL A 2 -2.15 12.29 1.66
C VAL A 2 -1.52 10.89 1.67
N GLN A 3 -1.26 10.33 2.85
CA GLN A 3 -0.67 8.98 2.98
C GLN A 3 -1.54 7.92 2.27
N CYS A 4 -0.97 6.74 2.00
CA CYS A 4 -1.67 5.55 1.51
C CYS A 4 -2.16 5.63 0.05
N GLY A 5 -1.40 6.24 -0.85
CA GLY A 5 -1.70 6.28 -2.29
C GLY A 5 -2.70 7.37 -2.69
N TRP A 6 -3.05 8.28 -1.78
CA TRP A 6 -4.05 9.31 -2.01
C TRP A 6 -3.47 10.57 -2.66
N ILE A 7 -4.05 10.93 -3.79
CA ILE A 7 -3.76 12.15 -4.54
C ILE A 7 -5.04 12.96 -4.75
N LYS A 8 -4.87 14.26 -4.97
CA LYS A 8 -5.98 15.16 -5.31
C LYS A 8 -5.73 15.72 -6.70
N ASP A 9 -6.73 15.66 -7.56
CA ASP A 9 -6.63 16.21 -8.91
C ASP A 9 -6.92 17.73 -8.93
N PRO A 10 -6.74 18.41 -10.08
CA PRO A 10 -7.00 19.85 -10.19
C PRO A 10 -8.45 20.28 -9.94
N PHE A 11 -9.42 19.37 -10.06
CA PHE A 11 -10.84 19.61 -9.81
C PHE A 11 -11.22 19.37 -8.34
N GLY A 12 -10.26 18.90 -7.54
CA GLY A 12 -10.41 18.66 -6.13
C GLY A 12 -10.98 17.28 -5.79
N LEU A 13 -11.05 16.35 -6.75
CA LEU A 13 -11.41 14.96 -6.48
C LEU A 13 -10.21 14.22 -5.88
N SER A 14 -10.50 13.37 -4.90
CA SER A 14 -9.51 12.52 -4.24
C SER A 14 -9.49 11.14 -4.90
N TRP A 15 -8.32 10.73 -5.34
CA TRP A 15 -8.07 9.44 -5.97
C TRP A 15 -7.10 8.63 -5.13
N GLN A 16 -7.35 7.33 -5.00
CA GLN A 16 -6.40 6.40 -4.42
C GLN A 16 -5.81 5.54 -5.52
N ILE A 17 -4.50 5.61 -5.71
CA ILE A 17 -3.79 4.77 -6.66
C ILE A 17 -3.34 3.50 -5.94
N VAL A 18 -4.06 2.41 -6.17
CA VAL A 18 -3.81 1.12 -5.53
C VAL A 18 -3.24 0.12 -6.55
N PRO A 19 -1.98 -0.32 -6.41
CA PRO A 19 -1.42 -1.37 -7.23
C PRO A 19 -2.17 -2.69 -7.02
N ARG A 20 -2.42 -3.45 -8.10
CA ARG A 20 -3.03 -4.79 -7.99
C ARG A 20 -2.29 -5.69 -7.01
N ARG A 21 -0.95 -5.60 -7.04
CA ARG A 21 -0.06 -6.37 -6.15
C ARG A 21 -0.32 -6.09 -4.67
N PHE A 22 -0.65 -4.85 -4.29
CA PHE A 22 -1.00 -4.53 -2.91
C PHE A 22 -2.25 -5.30 -2.47
N THR A 23 -3.29 -5.37 -3.31
CA THR A 23 -4.52 -6.12 -3.02
C THR A 23 -4.26 -7.62 -2.85
N GLU A 24 -3.35 -8.19 -3.65
CA GLU A 24 -2.94 -9.58 -3.50
C GLU A 24 -2.22 -9.83 -2.17
N LEU A 25 -1.28 -8.95 -1.81
CA LEU A 25 -0.48 -9.07 -0.59
C LEU A 25 -1.32 -8.96 0.70
N ILE A 26 -2.32 -8.07 0.73
CA ILE A 26 -3.21 -7.93 1.89
C ILE A 26 -4.31 -9.01 1.94
N GLY A 27 -4.53 -9.74 0.85
CA GLY A 27 -5.46 -10.87 0.78
C GLY A 27 -4.86 -12.19 1.26
N ASP A 28 -3.61 -12.19 1.69
CA ASP A 28 -2.91 -13.39 2.17
C ASP A 28 -3.52 -13.90 3.49
N PRO A 29 -3.68 -15.23 3.67
CA PRO A 29 -4.20 -15.79 4.91
C PRO A 29 -3.27 -15.61 6.12
N ASN A 30 -2.00 -15.28 5.93
CA ASN A 30 -1.04 -15.06 7.00
C ASN A 30 -1.17 -13.64 7.58
N PRO A 31 -1.71 -13.48 8.80
CA PRO A 31 -1.96 -12.16 9.38
C PRO A 31 -0.67 -11.38 9.67
N LYS A 32 0.46 -12.08 9.90
CA LYS A 32 1.76 -11.43 10.16
C LYS A 32 2.28 -10.72 8.91
N LYS A 33 2.17 -11.37 7.76
CA LYS A 33 2.56 -10.80 6.47
C LYS A 33 1.67 -9.63 6.08
N VAL A 34 0.35 -9.78 6.23
CA VAL A 34 -0.60 -8.69 6.00
C VAL A 34 -0.29 -7.48 6.90
N ALA A 35 -0.02 -7.71 8.19
CA ALA A 35 0.33 -6.64 9.11
C ALA A 35 1.63 -5.90 8.70
N ALA A 36 2.64 -6.62 8.21
CA ALA A 36 3.88 -6.01 7.73
C ALA A 36 3.67 -5.15 6.49
N VAL A 37 2.89 -5.64 5.51
CA VAL A 37 2.52 -4.88 4.31
C VAL A 37 1.74 -3.62 4.67
N MET A 38 0.77 -3.73 5.58
CA MET A 38 -0.01 -2.58 6.06
C MET A 38 0.87 -1.56 6.81
N ALA A 39 1.80 -2.02 7.65
CA ALA A 39 2.75 -1.15 8.35
C ALA A 39 3.71 -0.42 7.39
N ALA A 40 4.13 -1.06 6.30
CA ALA A 40 4.91 -0.42 5.25
C ALA A 40 4.08 0.63 4.48
N MET A 41 2.85 0.27 4.07
CA MET A 41 1.92 1.17 3.36
C MET A 41 1.64 2.47 4.13
N MET A 42 1.51 2.40 5.46
CA MET A 42 1.24 3.60 6.29
C MET A 42 2.36 4.65 6.25
N LYS A 43 3.58 4.26 5.87
CA LYS A 43 4.73 5.16 5.75
C LYS A 43 4.82 5.78 4.35
N MET A 44 3.99 5.35 3.41
CA MET A 44 4.07 5.70 2.00
C MET A 44 3.03 6.75 1.61
N VAL A 45 3.43 7.68 0.75
CA VAL A 45 2.49 8.55 0.00
C VAL A 45 2.11 7.89 -1.31
N LYS A 46 3.09 7.42 -2.08
CA LYS A 46 2.91 6.57 -3.26
C LYS A 46 3.20 5.13 -2.86
N LEU A 47 2.34 4.20 -3.24
CA LEU A 47 2.52 2.78 -2.97
C LEU A 47 3.59 2.21 -3.90
N GLU A 48 4.80 2.00 -3.37
CA GLU A 48 5.89 1.35 -4.10
C GLU A 48 5.79 -0.16 -3.92
N VAL A 49 5.57 -0.88 -5.03
CA VAL A 49 5.30 -2.33 -5.00
C VAL A 49 6.48 -3.11 -4.42
N ALA A 50 7.70 -2.77 -4.82
CA ALA A 50 8.90 -3.46 -4.36
C ALA A 50 9.09 -3.38 -2.83
N ASP A 51 8.77 -2.24 -2.22
CA ASP A 51 8.87 -2.06 -0.77
C ASP A 51 7.77 -2.82 -0.02
N LEU A 52 6.57 -2.92 -0.61
CA LEU A 52 5.47 -3.71 -0.07
C LEU A 52 5.78 -5.22 -0.13
N GLU A 53 6.36 -5.69 -1.24
CA GLU A 53 6.81 -7.07 -1.38
C GLU A 53 7.95 -7.39 -0.42
N LYS A 54 8.92 -6.49 -0.28
CA LYS A 54 10.00 -6.64 0.71
C LYS A 54 9.44 -6.77 2.13
N ALA A 55 8.49 -5.92 2.52
CA ALA A 55 7.85 -6.01 3.83
C ALA A 55 7.07 -7.31 4.03
N TYR A 56 6.48 -7.85 2.97
CA TYR A 56 5.80 -9.16 2.98
C TYR A 56 6.78 -10.32 3.13
N ASP A 57 7.93 -10.27 2.45
CA ASP A 57 8.94 -11.34 2.44
C ASP A 57 9.77 -11.37 3.73
N GLU A 58 9.99 -10.21 4.37
CA GLU A 58 10.72 -10.10 5.64
C GLU A 58 9.87 -10.46 6.89
N ALA A 59 8.57 -10.75 6.71
CA ALA A 59 7.60 -11.03 7.77
C ALA A 59 7.36 -12.53 8.00
#